data_AF-A0A3A6P0P7-F1
#
_entry.id   AF-A0A3A6P0P7-F1
#
_cell.length_a   1.000
_cell.length_b   1.000
_cell.length_c   1.000
_cell.angle_alpha   90.00
_cell.angle_beta   90.00
_cell.angle_gamma   90.00
#
_symmetry.space_group_name_H-M   'P 1'
#
loop_
_entity.id
_entity.type
_entity.pdbx_description
1 polymer ?
#
loop_
_entity_poly.entity_id
_entity_poly.type
_entity_poly.pdbx_seq_one_letter_code
_entity_poly.pdbx_strand_id
1 'polypeptide(L)'
;MGLPAGRQAGTLGLVTTTESEVMISTFLPGTIINYSLIHLSAAPDPAAAMACRLASRRQPGIRIFFLSTGENEMRKKICAGALAVAGLVIPSLGLGAFGDSPCSQCHVWNDCTSPRGECGSCHALPPASGAHLAHFGGVNVPLVYGDLRLTADFAGGQPATVNLLGCGNCHPLDAASHGNGVWGDVELANPAAPAGTIKAANSSASYDPATGTCSNVYCHSTNSWTTDGEVPVPWPAGSLPDNIVTTRVYRDVQWHSGATLDCNGCHGNSPRTGFADNSGGAGDSHYWIDDYGYEDLHVWNHGFEAIGCRTCHYDTVREPGTTGIGPDGLRFYNDVALFDKARHVNGAVDVLFDTENGFTYNTSSGMITYDFAGATYDPATRTCSNVGCHNGGAKGEDTVIWGTPYRWWVGQECDRCHQFAGPP
;
A
#
# COMPACT_ATOMS: atom_id res chain seq x y z
N MET A 1 50.32 22.08 19.24
CA MET A 1 49.96 21.94 20.67
C MET A 1 49.24 20.61 20.80
N GLY A 2 49.82 19.67 21.56
CA GLY A 2 49.38 18.28 21.60
C GLY A 2 48.55 17.94 22.84
N LEU A 3 47.67 16.95 22.64
CA LEU A 3 47.12 15.95 23.59
C LEU A 3 46.31 16.47 24.82
N PRO A 4 45.46 15.63 25.46
CA PRO A 4 45.33 14.18 25.28
C PRO A 4 43.91 13.61 25.10
N ALA A 5 43.93 12.37 24.61
CA ALA A 5 42.84 11.40 24.63
C ALA A 5 42.50 10.95 26.07
N GLY A 6 41.20 10.75 26.32
CA GLY A 6 40.66 10.12 27.54
C GLY A 6 39.82 8.89 27.18
N ARG A 7 40.14 7.77 27.83
CA ARG A 7 39.56 6.43 27.67
C ARG A 7 38.52 6.16 28.78
N GLN A 8 37.53 5.34 28.44
CA GLN A 8 36.73 4.42 29.28
C GLN A 8 35.70 4.97 30.28
N ALA A 9 34.44 4.50 30.18
CA ALA A 9 33.92 3.42 31.03
C ALA A 9 32.53 2.98 30.52
N GLY A 10 32.38 1.68 30.26
CA GLY A 10 31.08 1.05 30.04
C GLY A 10 30.42 0.71 31.37
N THR A 11 29.08 0.80 31.42
CA THR A 11 28.27 0.27 32.52
C THR A 11 27.34 -0.78 31.92
N LEU A 12 27.63 -2.05 32.21
CA LEU A 12 26.79 -3.20 31.86
C LEU A 12 25.90 -3.49 33.07
N GLY A 13 24.59 -3.33 32.91
CA GLY A 13 23.59 -3.62 33.93
C GLY A 13 23.38 -5.14 34.09
N LEU A 14 23.51 -5.60 35.33
CA LEU A 14 23.28 -6.97 35.79
C LEU A 14 21.75 -7.19 35.92
N VAL A 15 21.20 -8.20 35.23
CA VAL A 15 19.88 -8.77 35.55
C VAL A 15 20.11 -10.19 36.05
N THR A 16 19.54 -10.47 37.22
CA THR A 16 19.66 -11.72 37.98
C THR A 16 18.87 -12.87 37.36
N THR A 17 19.39 -14.07 37.64
CA THR A 17 19.09 -15.38 37.07
C THR A 17 17.97 -16.15 37.78
N THR A 18 17.17 -16.89 37.01
CA THR A 18 16.61 -18.25 37.26
C THR A 18 16.28 -18.78 35.85
N GLU A 19 16.76 -19.87 35.30
CA GLU A 19 17.21 -21.16 35.83
C GLU A 19 18.43 -21.65 35.04
N SER A 20 19.20 -22.55 35.65
CA SER A 20 20.43 -23.13 35.10
C SER A 20 20.17 -24.58 34.71
N GLU A 21 20.47 -24.95 33.47
CA GLU A 21 20.99 -26.28 33.17
C GLU A 21 22.41 -26.13 32.64
N VAL A 22 23.35 -26.57 33.48
CA VAL A 22 24.76 -26.72 33.15
C VAL A 22 24.93 -28.13 32.58
N MET A 23 25.41 -28.23 31.34
CA MET A 23 25.97 -29.49 30.84
C MET A 23 27.49 -29.31 30.68
N ILE A 24 28.24 -29.89 31.61
CA ILE A 24 29.68 -30.07 31.48
C ILE A 24 29.92 -31.29 30.59
N SER A 25 30.71 -31.13 29.54
CA SER A 25 31.34 -32.25 28.85
C SER A 25 32.77 -31.89 28.45
N THR A 26 33.71 -32.71 28.91
CA THR A 26 35.04 -32.87 28.34
C THR A 26 35.14 -34.31 27.85
N PHE A 27 35.56 -34.53 26.59
CA PHE A 27 36.59 -35.50 26.16
C PHE A 27 36.65 -35.65 24.61
N LEU A 28 37.87 -35.43 24.10
CA LEU A 28 38.66 -35.98 22.96
C LEU A 28 38.07 -36.21 21.53
N PRO A 29 38.92 -36.08 20.48
CA PRO A 29 38.49 -36.03 19.09
C PRO A 29 38.38 -37.40 18.42
N GLY A 30 37.37 -37.56 17.56
CA GLY A 30 37.38 -38.54 16.48
C GLY A 30 36.50 -39.77 16.69
N THR A 31 35.17 -39.60 16.70
CA THR A 31 34.18 -40.54 16.16
C THR A 31 32.85 -39.79 16.03
N ILE A 32 32.25 -39.73 14.83
CA ILE A 32 30.91 -39.17 14.63
C ILE A 32 29.92 -40.33 14.76
N ILE A 33 29.11 -40.34 15.82
CA ILE A 33 27.92 -41.20 15.94
C ILE A 33 26.70 -40.29 15.72
N ASN A 34 25.98 -40.50 14.62
CA ASN A 34 24.71 -39.82 14.38
C ASN A 34 23.60 -40.56 15.13
N TYR A 35 23.01 -39.91 16.14
CA TYR A 35 21.69 -40.30 16.66
C TYR A 35 20.64 -39.41 15.99
N SER A 36 19.63 -40.01 15.37
CA SER A 36 18.41 -39.32 14.98
C SER A 36 17.31 -39.71 15.96
N LEU A 37 16.90 -38.78 16.81
CA LEU A 37 15.71 -38.90 17.65
C LEU A 37 14.50 -38.53 16.78
N ILE A 38 13.56 -39.45 16.56
CA ILE A 38 12.31 -39.17 15.85
C ILE A 38 11.19 -39.02 16.87
N HIS A 39 10.64 -37.81 17.02
CA HIS A 39 9.40 -37.57 17.75
C HIS A 39 8.21 -37.63 16.78
N LEU A 40 7.25 -38.51 17.06
CA LEU A 40 5.96 -38.60 16.36
C LEU A 40 4.86 -38.14 17.31
N SER A 41 4.21 -37.01 16.99
CA SER A 41 3.00 -36.56 17.67
C SER A 41 1.76 -37.21 17.04
N ALA A 42 0.77 -37.57 17.88
CA ALA A 42 -0.47 -38.20 17.44
C ALA A 42 -1.38 -37.22 16.65
N ALA A 43 -2.06 -37.73 15.61
CA ALA A 43 -3.06 -36.99 14.85
C ALA A 43 -4.42 -36.93 15.59
N PRO A 44 -5.17 -35.82 15.52
CA PRO A 44 -6.45 -35.68 16.22
C PRO A 44 -7.65 -36.28 15.45
N ASP A 45 -7.44 -36.95 14.31
CA ASP A 45 -8.52 -37.47 13.48
C ASP A 45 -8.66 -39.01 13.57
N PRO A 46 -9.79 -39.55 14.08
CA PRO A 46 -10.03 -40.99 14.12
C PRO A 46 -10.12 -41.65 12.72
N ALA A 47 -10.32 -40.89 11.63
CA ALA A 47 -10.32 -41.43 10.26
C ALA A 47 -8.90 -41.73 9.74
N ALA A 48 -7.90 -40.93 10.12
CA ALA A 48 -6.49 -41.14 9.75
C ALA A 48 -5.86 -42.36 10.46
N ALA A 49 -6.30 -42.65 11.68
CA ALA A 49 -5.84 -43.82 12.44
C ALA A 49 -6.28 -45.17 11.82
N MET A 50 -7.38 -45.19 11.06
CA MET A 50 -7.90 -46.40 10.41
C MET A 50 -7.18 -46.70 9.09
N ALA A 51 -6.79 -45.68 8.33
CA ALA A 51 -5.98 -45.84 7.11
C ALA A 51 -4.56 -46.36 7.43
N CYS A 52 -3.96 -45.92 8.53
CA CYS A 52 -2.63 -46.39 8.95
C CYS A 52 -2.65 -47.83 9.52
N ARG A 53 -3.75 -48.25 10.17
CA ARG A 53 -3.92 -49.63 10.65
C ARG A 53 -4.04 -50.66 9.51
N LEU A 54 -4.57 -50.28 8.36
CA LEU A 54 -4.68 -51.16 7.19
C LEU A 54 -3.34 -51.38 6.46
N ALA A 55 -2.42 -50.41 6.50
CA ALA A 55 -1.09 -50.54 5.91
C ALA A 55 -0.15 -51.48 6.70
N SER A 56 -0.29 -51.56 8.04
CA SER A 56 0.59 -52.38 8.89
C SER A 56 0.31 -53.90 8.86
N ARG A 57 -0.81 -54.35 8.29
CA ARG A 57 -1.16 -55.79 8.23
C ARG A 57 -0.50 -56.57 7.08
N ARG A 58 0.32 -55.93 6.25
CA ARG A 58 0.95 -56.57 5.07
C ARG A 58 2.47 -56.80 5.14
N GLN A 59 3.13 -56.55 6.28
CA GLN A 59 4.55 -56.88 6.43
C GLN A 59 4.85 -57.57 7.78
N PRO A 60 5.36 -58.82 7.79
CA PRO A 60 5.81 -59.46 9.02
C PRO A 60 7.16 -58.89 9.45
N GLY A 61 7.25 -58.35 10.67
CA GLY A 61 8.55 -58.08 11.33
C GLY A 61 8.69 -56.82 12.19
N ILE A 62 7.72 -55.91 12.22
CA ILE A 62 7.90 -54.62 12.93
C ILE A 62 6.87 -54.50 14.06
N ARG A 63 7.34 -54.40 15.31
CA ARG A 63 6.53 -54.02 16.48
C ARG A 63 6.96 -52.62 16.94
N ILE A 64 6.01 -51.70 17.04
CA ILE A 64 6.22 -50.33 17.55
C ILE A 64 5.45 -50.19 18.87
N PHE A 65 6.10 -49.70 19.92
CA PHE A 65 5.48 -49.33 21.20
C PHE A 65 5.33 -47.80 21.27
N PHE A 66 4.26 -47.32 21.89
CA PHE A 66 3.99 -45.90 22.10
C PHE A 66 3.98 -45.58 23.61
N LEU A 67 4.71 -44.53 24.00
CA LEU A 67 4.62 -43.88 25.31
C LEU A 67 4.14 -42.44 25.10
N SER A 68 3.23 -41.98 25.95
CA SER A 68 2.54 -40.69 25.86
C SER A 68 2.99 -39.77 27.00
N THR A 69 3.42 -38.55 26.67
CA THR A 69 3.50 -37.42 27.60
C THR A 69 3.02 -36.19 26.84
N GLY A 70 1.98 -35.53 27.35
CA GLY A 70 1.38 -34.35 26.73
C GLY A 70 2.07 -33.06 27.17
N GLU A 71 2.15 -32.10 26.24
CA GLU A 71 1.86 -30.67 26.45
C GLU A 71 2.03 -29.91 25.11
N ASN A 72 1.24 -28.85 24.93
CA ASN A 72 0.99 -28.14 23.68
C ASN A 72 1.93 -26.94 23.47
N GLU A 73 2.59 -26.85 22.32
CA GLU A 73 2.86 -25.57 21.64
C GLU A 73 3.01 -25.77 20.13
N MET A 74 2.32 -24.92 19.35
CA MET A 74 2.30 -24.96 17.88
C MET A 74 3.49 -24.20 17.28
N ARG A 75 4.36 -24.90 16.55
CA ARG A 75 5.21 -24.30 15.49
C ARG A 75 5.23 -25.21 14.27
N LYS A 76 4.65 -24.74 13.16
CA LYS A 76 4.73 -25.40 11.84
C LYS A 76 6.06 -25.01 11.17
N LYS A 77 6.97 -25.97 10.98
CA LYS A 77 8.03 -25.92 9.96
C LYS A 77 8.26 -27.30 9.34
N ILE A 78 8.05 -27.34 8.02
CA ILE A 78 8.71 -28.14 6.95
C ILE A 78 8.55 -29.67 6.96
N CYS A 79 8.06 -30.20 5.83
CA CYS A 79 8.45 -31.51 5.31
C CYS A 79 8.79 -31.41 3.81
N ALA A 80 10.05 -31.09 3.51
CA ALA A 80 10.72 -31.48 2.28
C ALA A 80 12.08 -32.06 2.68
N GLY A 81 12.25 -33.37 2.54
CA GLY A 81 13.52 -34.04 2.75
C GLY A 81 13.47 -35.22 3.71
N ALA A 82 13.12 -36.40 3.19
CA ALA A 82 13.68 -37.69 3.62
C ALA A 82 13.08 -38.82 2.77
N LEU A 83 13.60 -39.03 1.56
CA LEU A 83 13.39 -40.31 0.85
C LEU A 83 14.64 -40.63 0.02
N ALA A 84 15.63 -41.23 0.67
CA ALA A 84 16.82 -41.73 -0.01
C ALA A 84 17.41 -42.94 0.72
N VAL A 85 16.63 -44.00 0.96
CA VAL A 85 17.16 -45.34 1.24
C VAL A 85 16.18 -46.41 0.76
N ALA A 86 16.15 -46.64 -0.55
CA ALA A 86 15.81 -47.92 -1.18
C ALA A 86 16.04 -47.72 -2.68
N GLY A 87 16.90 -48.54 -3.28
CA GLY A 87 17.21 -48.51 -4.71
C GLY A 87 16.03 -48.95 -5.60
N LEU A 88 14.89 -48.30 -5.47
CA LEU A 88 13.83 -48.31 -6.48
C LEU A 88 14.11 -47.16 -7.44
N VAL A 89 14.41 -47.48 -8.69
CA VAL A 89 14.33 -46.52 -9.79
C VAL A 89 12.85 -46.18 -9.96
N ILE A 90 12.39 -45.12 -9.28
CA ILE A 90 11.15 -44.45 -9.64
C ILE A 90 11.54 -43.62 -10.87
N PRO A 91 10.91 -43.81 -12.05
CA PRO A 91 11.12 -42.89 -13.15
C PRO A 91 10.82 -41.50 -12.60
N SER A 92 11.78 -40.58 -12.73
CA SER A 92 11.59 -39.18 -12.38
C SER A 92 10.30 -38.71 -13.03
N LEU A 93 9.22 -38.66 -12.24
CA LEU A 93 8.08 -37.83 -12.56
C LEU A 93 8.67 -36.44 -12.53
N GLY A 94 9.02 -35.95 -13.73
CA GLY A 94 9.37 -34.56 -13.89
C GLY A 94 8.28 -33.77 -13.19
N LEU A 95 8.69 -32.88 -12.30
CA LEU A 95 7.92 -31.70 -11.95
C LEU A 95 7.78 -30.85 -13.22
N GLY A 96 7.13 -31.41 -14.25
CA GLY A 96 6.54 -30.64 -15.31
C GLY A 96 5.51 -29.76 -14.62
N ALA A 97 5.61 -28.46 -14.88
CA ALA A 97 4.56 -27.54 -14.54
C ALA A 97 3.22 -28.18 -14.94
N PHE A 98 2.24 -28.18 -14.03
CA PHE A 98 0.85 -28.50 -14.33
C PHE A 98 0.21 -27.47 -15.30
N GLY A 99 1.02 -26.79 -16.11
CA GLY A 99 0.64 -25.64 -16.92
C GLY A 99 -0.39 -25.94 -18.00
N ASP A 100 -0.67 -27.20 -18.31
CA ASP A 100 -1.59 -27.56 -19.40
C ASP A 100 -2.62 -28.65 -19.01
N SER A 101 -2.80 -28.97 -17.73
CA SER A 101 -3.84 -29.93 -17.33
C SER A 101 -5.21 -29.23 -17.31
N PRO A 102 -6.13 -29.50 -18.26
CA PRO A 102 -7.46 -28.89 -18.24
C PRO A 102 -8.20 -29.28 -16.96
N CYS A 103 -9.06 -28.39 -16.47
CA CYS A 103 -9.81 -28.58 -15.21
C CYS A 103 -10.55 -29.94 -15.16
N SER A 104 -11.00 -30.42 -16.33
CA SER A 104 -11.64 -31.72 -16.53
C SER A 104 -10.77 -32.94 -16.18
N GLN A 105 -9.44 -32.79 -16.07
CA GLN A 105 -8.54 -33.86 -15.62
C GLN A 105 -8.54 -34.04 -14.10
N CYS A 106 -8.90 -33.02 -13.34
CA CYS A 106 -8.94 -33.05 -11.88
C CYS A 106 -10.37 -32.99 -11.31
N HIS A 107 -11.31 -32.44 -12.07
CA HIS A 107 -12.71 -32.33 -11.70
C HIS A 107 -13.57 -33.17 -12.65
N VAL A 108 -14.30 -34.15 -12.07
CA VAL A 108 -15.22 -35.03 -12.81
C VAL A 108 -16.39 -34.24 -13.40
N TRP A 109 -16.65 -33.05 -12.88
CA TRP A 109 -17.57 -32.07 -13.45
C TRP A 109 -16.74 -30.86 -13.90
N ASN A 110 -16.82 -30.56 -15.20
CA ASN A 110 -16.14 -29.43 -15.84
C ASN A 110 -16.83 -28.10 -15.51
N ASP A 111 -17.56 -28.03 -14.40
CA ASP A 111 -18.13 -26.82 -13.88
C ASP A 111 -17.22 -26.32 -12.75
N CYS A 112 -16.46 -25.25 -13.02
CA CYS A 112 -15.74 -24.49 -12.01
C CYS A 112 -16.68 -23.83 -10.95
N THR A 113 -17.89 -24.37 -10.77
CA THR A 113 -18.97 -23.91 -9.89
C THR A 113 -18.90 -24.53 -8.50
N SER A 114 -17.96 -25.46 -8.24
CA SER A 114 -17.75 -26.00 -6.89
C SER A 114 -17.47 -24.84 -5.92
N PRO A 115 -18.37 -24.55 -4.96
CA PRO A 115 -18.42 -23.25 -4.29
C PRO A 115 -17.31 -23.00 -3.26
N ARG A 116 -16.26 -23.85 -3.17
CA ARG A 116 -15.20 -23.75 -2.16
C ARG A 116 -13.83 -24.28 -2.61
N GLY A 117 -13.51 -24.20 -3.89
CA GLY A 117 -12.14 -24.38 -4.35
C GLY A 117 -11.40 -23.07 -4.23
N GLU A 118 -10.81 -22.78 -3.06
CA GLU A 118 -9.77 -21.76 -2.94
C GLU A 118 -8.82 -21.96 -4.12
N CYS A 119 -8.61 -20.98 -5.00
CA CYS A 119 -7.74 -21.18 -6.17
C CYS A 119 -6.30 -21.62 -5.77
N GLY A 120 -5.98 -21.49 -4.48
CA GLY A 120 -4.80 -21.99 -3.76
C GLY A 120 -4.65 -23.51 -3.74
N SER A 121 -5.73 -24.23 -4.04
CA SER A 121 -5.77 -25.70 -4.07
C SER A 121 -5.00 -26.31 -5.25
N CYS A 122 -4.85 -25.55 -6.34
CA CYS A 122 -4.16 -26.01 -7.56
C CYS A 122 -2.88 -25.22 -7.85
N HIS A 123 -2.83 -23.92 -7.53
CA HIS A 123 -1.65 -23.07 -7.72
C HIS A 123 -1.48 -22.08 -6.56
N ALA A 124 -0.31 -21.45 -6.45
CA ALA A 124 -0.10 -20.39 -5.45
C ALA A 124 -1.07 -19.22 -5.68
N LEU A 125 -1.64 -18.69 -4.60
CA LEU A 125 -2.61 -17.61 -4.63
C LEU A 125 -2.19 -16.39 -3.78
N PRO A 126 -1.99 -15.25 -4.43
CA PRO A 126 -1.43 -15.11 -5.77
C PRO A 126 0.06 -15.54 -5.75
N PRO A 127 0.70 -15.70 -6.93
CA PRO A 127 2.15 -15.85 -7.00
C PRO A 127 2.86 -14.75 -6.19
N ALA A 128 3.85 -15.10 -5.38
CA ALA A 128 4.58 -14.13 -4.54
C ALA A 128 5.65 -13.34 -5.35
N SER A 129 5.26 -12.76 -6.48
CA SER A 129 6.15 -12.04 -7.39
C SER A 129 5.46 -10.85 -8.06
N GLY A 130 6.26 -9.86 -8.48
CA GLY A 130 5.78 -8.71 -9.26
C GLY A 130 4.59 -7.99 -8.65
N ALA A 131 3.60 -7.64 -9.48
CA ALA A 131 2.43 -6.88 -9.08
C ALA A 131 1.53 -7.63 -8.08
N HIS A 132 1.54 -8.97 -8.07
CA HIS A 132 0.79 -9.72 -7.06
C HIS A 132 1.32 -9.45 -5.65
N LEU A 133 2.65 -9.46 -5.47
CA LEU A 133 3.24 -9.14 -4.18
C LEU A 133 2.92 -7.70 -3.75
N ALA A 134 2.91 -6.78 -4.71
CA ALA A 134 2.61 -5.37 -4.47
C ALA A 134 1.13 -5.11 -4.12
N HIS A 135 0.19 -5.79 -4.77
CA HIS A 135 -1.24 -5.52 -4.62
C HIS A 135 -1.97 -6.51 -3.69
N PHE A 136 -1.28 -7.53 -3.20
CA PHE A 136 -1.86 -8.52 -2.29
C PHE A 136 -1.10 -8.65 -0.96
N GLY A 137 0.01 -7.93 -0.77
CA GLY A 137 0.70 -7.79 0.52
C GLY A 137 1.16 -9.11 1.17
N GLY A 138 1.13 -10.24 0.44
CA GLY A 138 1.51 -11.56 0.93
C GLY A 138 0.57 -12.16 1.99
N VAL A 139 -0.67 -11.68 2.14
CA VAL A 139 -1.60 -12.16 3.17
C VAL A 139 -2.55 -13.21 2.60
N ASN A 140 -2.64 -14.39 3.22
CA ASN A 140 -3.61 -15.41 2.83
C ASN A 140 -5.02 -15.02 3.32
N VAL A 141 -5.78 -14.33 2.48
CA VAL A 141 -7.21 -14.05 2.69
C VAL A 141 -8.08 -14.93 1.79
N PRO A 142 -9.26 -15.38 2.26
CA PRO A 142 -10.21 -16.09 1.40
C PRO A 142 -10.71 -15.18 0.27
N LEU A 143 -10.24 -15.45 -0.94
CA LEU A 143 -10.70 -14.81 -2.17
C LEU A 143 -11.59 -15.75 -2.96
N VAL A 144 -12.54 -15.15 -3.67
CA VAL A 144 -13.33 -15.81 -4.70
C VAL A 144 -12.93 -15.29 -6.08
N TYR A 145 -13.17 -16.07 -7.11
CA TYR A 145 -12.99 -15.56 -8.48
C TYR A 145 -13.90 -14.35 -8.72
N GLY A 146 -13.37 -13.32 -9.40
CA GLY A 146 -14.08 -12.07 -9.64
C GLY A 146 -14.24 -11.15 -8.41
N ASP A 147 -13.56 -11.42 -7.29
CA ASP A 147 -13.63 -10.59 -6.10
C ASP A 147 -13.11 -9.17 -6.36
N LEU A 148 -13.93 -8.16 -6.06
CA LEU A 148 -13.63 -6.74 -6.26
C LEU A 148 -13.31 -5.99 -4.96
N ARG A 149 -13.34 -6.69 -3.82
CA ARG A 149 -13.05 -6.11 -2.51
C ARG A 149 -11.66 -5.48 -2.45
N LEU A 150 -11.54 -4.43 -1.66
CA LEU A 150 -10.29 -3.73 -1.32
C LEU A 150 -9.91 -4.01 0.13
N THR A 151 -8.72 -3.57 0.57
CA THR A 151 -8.21 -3.84 1.93
C THR A 151 -9.25 -3.59 3.02
N ALA A 152 -10.00 -2.50 2.92
CA ALA A 152 -11.03 -2.12 3.89
C ALA A 152 -12.23 -3.09 3.95
N ASP A 153 -12.52 -3.83 2.87
CA ASP A 153 -13.69 -4.70 2.74
C ASP A 153 -13.44 -6.12 3.28
N PHE A 154 -12.19 -6.48 3.57
CA PHE A 154 -11.86 -7.80 4.10
C PHE A 154 -12.25 -7.93 5.57
N ALA A 155 -12.90 -9.05 5.91
CA ALA A 155 -13.37 -9.33 7.25
C ALA A 155 -12.25 -9.21 8.30
N GLY A 156 -12.53 -8.49 9.38
CA GLY A 156 -11.60 -8.24 10.47
C GLY A 156 -10.77 -6.97 10.33
N GLY A 157 -10.86 -6.25 9.20
CA GLY A 157 -10.05 -5.05 8.94
C GLY A 157 -8.57 -5.44 8.87
N GLN A 158 -8.05 -5.60 7.67
CA GLN A 158 -6.63 -5.92 7.52
C GLN A 158 -5.80 -4.73 8.01
N PRO A 159 -4.57 -4.94 8.52
CA PRO A 159 -3.76 -3.82 8.98
C PRO A 159 -3.68 -2.78 7.85
N ALA A 160 -3.88 -1.51 8.21
CA ALA A 160 -3.81 -0.35 7.31
C ALA A 160 -2.58 -0.39 6.36
N THR A 161 -1.50 -1.04 6.80
CA THR A 161 -0.24 -1.19 6.05
C THR A 161 -0.29 -2.19 4.88
N VAL A 162 -1.33 -3.03 4.77
CA VAL A 162 -1.43 -4.07 3.73
C VAL A 162 -2.24 -3.55 2.54
N ASN A 163 -1.66 -3.67 1.34
CA ASN A 163 -2.40 -3.46 0.10
C ASN A 163 -3.03 -4.78 -0.34
N LEU A 164 -4.37 -4.86 -0.35
CA LEU A 164 -5.14 -6.03 -0.75
C LEU A 164 -6.19 -5.62 -1.77
N LEU A 165 -5.96 -6.00 -3.01
CA LEU A 165 -6.95 -5.91 -4.07
C LEU A 165 -7.44 -7.33 -4.38
N GLY A 166 -8.76 -7.52 -4.37
CA GLY A 166 -9.37 -8.73 -4.87
C GLY A 166 -8.99 -8.98 -6.34
N CYS A 167 -8.80 -10.24 -6.71
CA CYS A 167 -8.30 -10.64 -8.03
C CYS A 167 -9.16 -10.12 -9.18
N GLY A 168 -10.47 -9.92 -8.98
CA GLY A 168 -11.39 -9.38 -9.98
C GLY A 168 -11.03 -7.96 -10.42
N ASN A 169 -10.24 -7.20 -9.65
CA ASN A 169 -9.77 -5.88 -10.08
C ASN A 169 -8.78 -5.94 -11.24
N CYS A 170 -8.14 -7.10 -11.48
CA CYS A 170 -7.17 -7.29 -12.57
C CYS A 170 -7.52 -8.45 -13.52
N HIS A 171 -8.31 -9.42 -13.06
CA HIS A 171 -8.73 -10.59 -13.83
C HIS A 171 -10.22 -10.50 -14.19
N PRO A 172 -10.69 -11.28 -15.19
CA PRO A 172 -12.11 -11.32 -15.53
C PRO A 172 -13.03 -11.54 -14.33
N LEU A 173 -14.20 -10.91 -14.37
CA LEU A 173 -15.25 -11.12 -13.36
C LEU A 173 -16.03 -12.41 -13.59
N ASP A 174 -16.11 -12.85 -14.85
CA ASP A 174 -16.85 -14.05 -15.23
C ASP A 174 -16.04 -15.31 -14.89
N ALA A 175 -16.59 -16.15 -14.00
CA ALA A 175 -16.00 -17.42 -13.65
C ALA A 175 -15.81 -18.37 -14.85
N ALA A 176 -16.53 -18.18 -15.96
CA ALA A 176 -16.29 -18.95 -17.19
C ALA A 176 -14.92 -18.64 -17.83
N SER A 177 -14.32 -17.48 -17.54
CA SER A 177 -12.93 -17.19 -17.93
C SER A 177 -11.92 -18.02 -17.13
N HIS A 178 -12.31 -18.59 -15.98
CA HIS A 178 -11.48 -19.52 -15.23
C HIS A 178 -11.44 -20.88 -15.95
N GLY A 179 -10.33 -21.18 -16.63
CA GLY A 179 -10.13 -22.45 -17.34
C GLY A 179 -10.50 -22.42 -18.83
N ASN A 180 -10.60 -21.24 -19.43
CA ASN A 180 -10.81 -21.06 -20.88
C ASN A 180 -9.59 -21.43 -21.75
N GLY A 181 -8.54 -22.02 -21.15
CA GLY A 181 -7.28 -22.34 -21.82
C GLY A 181 -6.30 -21.17 -21.91
N VAL A 182 -6.66 -19.99 -21.40
CA VAL A 182 -5.78 -18.83 -21.28
C VAL A 182 -5.42 -18.63 -19.82
N TRP A 183 -4.15 -18.86 -19.50
CA TRP A 183 -3.65 -18.73 -18.13
C TRP A 183 -3.36 -17.27 -17.79
N GLY A 184 -3.97 -16.79 -16.70
CA GLY A 184 -3.69 -15.46 -16.17
C GLY A 184 -4.29 -14.32 -16.99
N ASP A 185 -5.47 -14.53 -17.58
CA ASP A 185 -6.22 -13.48 -18.30
C ASP A 185 -6.25 -12.18 -17.51
N VAL A 186 -5.68 -11.12 -18.09
CA VAL A 186 -5.72 -9.80 -17.49
C VAL A 186 -6.82 -9.00 -18.16
N GLU A 187 -7.80 -8.58 -17.36
CA GLU A 187 -8.88 -7.69 -17.73
C GLU A 187 -8.88 -6.55 -16.72
N LEU A 188 -8.19 -5.44 -17.02
CA LEU A 188 -8.15 -4.30 -16.09
C LEU A 188 -9.45 -3.48 -16.09
N ALA A 189 -10.22 -3.58 -17.17
CA ALA A 189 -11.43 -2.80 -17.43
C ALA A 189 -12.59 -3.71 -17.79
N ASN A 190 -13.76 -3.53 -17.17
CA ASN A 190 -14.97 -4.27 -17.55
C ASN A 190 -16.21 -3.37 -17.46
N PRO A 191 -16.96 -3.14 -18.55
CA PRO A 191 -18.17 -2.32 -18.54
C PRO A 191 -19.29 -2.83 -17.62
N ALA A 192 -19.28 -4.12 -17.27
CA ALA A 192 -20.22 -4.72 -16.32
C ALA A 192 -19.72 -4.66 -14.87
N ALA A 193 -18.54 -4.10 -14.59
CA ALA A 193 -18.07 -3.89 -13.24
C ALA A 193 -19.04 -2.96 -12.47
N PRO A 194 -19.37 -3.25 -11.20
CA PRO A 194 -20.20 -2.37 -10.40
C PRO A 194 -19.63 -0.95 -10.33
N ALA A 195 -20.50 0.06 -10.46
CA ALA A 195 -20.11 1.46 -10.33
C ALA A 195 -19.47 1.72 -8.95
N GLY A 196 -18.43 2.55 -8.94
CA GLY A 196 -17.65 2.87 -7.73
C GLY A 196 -16.52 1.88 -7.42
N THR A 197 -16.36 0.79 -8.16
CA THR A 197 -15.21 -0.11 -8.03
C THR A 197 -13.99 0.39 -8.80
N ILE A 198 -12.77 -0.01 -8.40
CA ILE A 198 -11.54 0.33 -9.13
C ILE A 198 -11.60 -0.19 -10.57
N LYS A 199 -12.13 -1.41 -10.79
CA LYS A 199 -12.28 -1.98 -12.14
C LYS A 199 -13.20 -1.13 -13.03
N ALA A 200 -14.26 -0.55 -12.47
CA ALA A 200 -15.12 0.38 -13.21
C ALA A 200 -14.39 1.70 -13.51
N ALA A 201 -13.57 2.20 -12.57
CA ALA A 201 -12.75 3.41 -12.77
C ALA A 201 -11.62 3.20 -13.80
N ASN A 202 -11.21 1.95 -14.03
CA ASN A 202 -10.20 1.54 -15.01
C ASN A 202 -10.74 1.40 -16.44
N SER A 203 -11.81 2.10 -16.84
CA SER A 203 -12.47 1.89 -18.15
C SER A 203 -11.56 2.03 -19.38
N SER A 204 -10.45 2.77 -19.27
CA SER A 204 -9.43 2.94 -20.32
C SER A 204 -8.16 2.12 -20.11
N ALA A 205 -8.06 1.37 -19.01
CA ALA A 205 -6.87 0.64 -18.64
C ALA A 205 -6.59 -0.54 -19.58
N SER A 206 -5.31 -0.79 -19.85
CA SER A 206 -4.87 -1.91 -20.67
C SER A 206 -3.62 -2.58 -20.11
N TYR A 207 -3.43 -3.83 -20.51
CA TYR A 207 -2.25 -4.64 -20.19
C TYR A 207 -1.64 -5.14 -21.49
N ASP A 208 -0.35 -4.88 -21.69
CA ASP A 208 0.42 -5.46 -22.78
C ASP A 208 1.18 -6.70 -22.26
N PRO A 209 0.76 -7.92 -22.66
CA PRO A 209 1.43 -9.15 -22.23
C PRO A 209 2.84 -9.31 -22.80
N ALA A 210 3.18 -8.65 -23.91
CA ALA A 210 4.51 -8.76 -24.51
C ALA A 210 5.58 -8.05 -23.66
N THR A 211 5.21 -6.92 -23.05
CA THR A 211 6.11 -6.12 -22.21
C THR A 211 5.83 -6.26 -20.71
N GLY A 212 4.67 -6.83 -20.36
CA GLY A 212 4.19 -6.86 -18.98
C GLY A 212 3.88 -5.46 -18.45
N THR A 213 3.43 -4.54 -19.31
CA THR A 213 3.18 -3.14 -18.95
C THR A 213 1.68 -2.90 -18.77
N CYS A 214 1.32 -2.22 -17.68
CA CYS A 214 0.00 -1.66 -17.48
C CYS A 214 0.00 -0.18 -17.84
N SER A 215 -1.03 0.26 -18.54
CA SER A 215 -1.23 1.65 -18.94
C SER A 215 -2.67 2.10 -18.71
N ASN A 216 -2.87 3.41 -18.56
CA ASN A 216 -4.16 4.03 -18.27
C ASN A 216 -4.89 3.49 -17.02
N VAL A 217 -4.13 3.00 -16.03
CA VAL A 217 -4.68 2.49 -14.76
C VAL A 217 -4.99 3.65 -13.83
N TYR A 218 -6.20 3.69 -13.30
CA TYR A 218 -6.70 4.74 -12.41
C TYR A 218 -5.79 4.97 -11.19
N CYS A 219 -5.35 3.91 -10.51
CA CYS A 219 -4.48 4.03 -9.34
C CYS A 219 -3.04 4.48 -9.68
N HIS A 220 -2.62 4.36 -10.95
CA HIS A 220 -1.33 4.84 -11.44
C HIS A 220 -1.52 6.13 -12.22
N SER A 221 -2.23 7.07 -11.63
CA SER A 221 -2.51 8.36 -12.25
C SER A 221 -2.53 9.49 -11.24
N THR A 222 -2.36 10.69 -11.75
CA THR A 222 -2.57 11.95 -11.04
C THR A 222 -3.56 12.81 -11.81
N ASN A 223 -4.12 13.83 -11.17
CA ASN A 223 -4.78 14.90 -11.90
C ASN A 223 -3.73 15.94 -12.34
N SER A 224 -4.02 16.58 -13.47
CA SER A 224 -3.42 17.81 -13.95
C SER A 224 -4.55 18.83 -14.15
N TRP A 225 -4.26 20.09 -13.87
CA TRP A 225 -5.21 21.18 -14.03
C TRP A 225 -4.65 22.22 -14.98
N THR A 226 -5.49 22.65 -15.91
CA THR A 226 -5.23 23.78 -16.78
C THR A 226 -6.43 24.71 -16.78
N THR A 227 -6.25 25.93 -17.26
CA THR A 227 -7.35 26.90 -17.46
C THR A 227 -7.45 27.24 -18.94
N ASP A 228 -8.65 27.13 -19.51
CA ASP A 228 -8.90 27.63 -20.87
C ASP A 228 -9.03 29.15 -20.83
N GLY A 229 -7.90 29.83 -21.03
CA GLY A 229 -7.77 31.29 -20.91
C GLY A 229 -7.47 31.77 -19.49
N GLU A 230 -7.44 33.10 -19.33
CA GLU A 230 -7.12 33.72 -18.04
C GLU A 230 -8.29 33.61 -17.06
N VAL A 231 -7.96 33.38 -15.78
CA VAL A 231 -8.91 33.50 -14.68
C VAL A 231 -8.99 34.98 -14.26
N PRO A 232 -10.19 35.59 -14.22
CA PRO A 232 -10.37 36.98 -13.81
C PRO A 232 -9.68 37.32 -12.47
N VAL A 233 -9.12 38.53 -12.39
CA VAL A 233 -8.48 39.09 -11.19
C VAL A 233 -9.34 40.23 -10.67
N PRO A 234 -9.71 40.26 -9.38
CA PRO A 234 -9.60 39.18 -8.40
C PRO A 234 -10.67 38.10 -8.64
N TRP A 235 -10.33 36.84 -8.38
CA TRP A 235 -11.31 35.75 -8.45
C TRP A 235 -12.27 35.86 -7.26
N PRO A 236 -13.60 35.68 -7.40
CA PRO A 236 -14.53 35.72 -6.27
C PRO A 236 -14.33 34.57 -5.28
N ALA A 237 -14.69 34.83 -4.02
CA ALA A 237 -14.67 33.84 -2.95
C ALA A 237 -15.69 32.72 -3.19
N GLY A 238 -15.41 31.52 -2.67
CA GLY A 238 -16.42 30.47 -2.59
C GLY A 238 -16.83 29.83 -3.93
N SER A 239 -16.00 29.93 -4.98
CA SER A 239 -16.19 29.16 -6.20
C SER A 239 -14.86 28.77 -6.87
N LEU A 240 -14.92 27.73 -7.70
CA LEU A 240 -13.85 27.38 -8.66
C LEU A 240 -14.13 28.07 -10.01
N PRO A 241 -13.10 28.47 -10.77
CA PRO A 241 -13.29 28.94 -12.13
C PRO A 241 -13.97 27.92 -13.05
N ASP A 242 -14.95 28.40 -13.81
CA ASP A 242 -15.71 27.59 -14.77
C ASP A 242 -14.85 27.10 -15.95
N ASN A 243 -13.72 27.75 -16.20
CA ASN A 243 -12.78 27.40 -17.27
C ASN A 243 -11.64 26.47 -16.82
N ILE A 244 -11.70 25.90 -15.61
CA ILE A 244 -10.75 24.85 -15.21
C ILE A 244 -11.02 23.58 -16.00
N VAL A 245 -9.96 23.02 -16.57
CA VAL A 245 -9.94 21.69 -17.17
C VAL A 245 -9.13 20.77 -16.26
N THR A 246 -9.77 19.74 -15.71
CA THR A 246 -9.08 18.68 -14.95
C THR A 246 -8.86 17.47 -15.86
N THR A 247 -7.61 17.10 -16.09
CA THR A 247 -7.22 15.96 -16.91
C THR A 247 -6.50 14.92 -16.05
N ARG A 248 -6.85 13.64 -16.21
CA ARG A 248 -6.11 12.56 -15.56
C ARG A 248 -4.87 12.21 -16.36
N VAL A 249 -3.71 12.27 -15.74
CA VAL A 249 -2.41 11.91 -16.31
C VAL A 249 -2.00 10.56 -15.76
N TYR A 250 -1.90 9.58 -16.65
CA TYR A 250 -1.54 8.21 -16.31
C TYR A 250 -0.04 8.00 -16.36
N ARG A 251 0.43 7.06 -15.55
CA ARG A 251 1.79 6.57 -15.55
C ARG A 251 1.80 5.10 -15.92
N ASP A 252 2.61 4.77 -16.91
CA ASP A 252 2.85 3.39 -17.28
C ASP A 252 3.75 2.73 -16.23
N VAL A 253 3.35 1.53 -15.80
CA VAL A 253 4.09 0.74 -14.82
C VAL A 253 4.30 -0.68 -15.33
N GLN A 254 5.49 -1.22 -15.10
CA GLN A 254 5.78 -2.60 -15.42
C GLN A 254 5.35 -3.51 -14.27
N TRP A 255 4.66 -4.60 -14.60
CA TRP A 255 4.15 -5.61 -13.67
C TRP A 255 5.26 -6.25 -12.82
N HIS A 256 6.48 -6.31 -13.33
CA HIS A 256 7.65 -6.90 -12.66
C HIS A 256 8.70 -5.86 -12.25
N SER A 257 8.35 -4.58 -12.24
CA SER A 257 9.29 -3.48 -11.94
C SER A 257 9.96 -3.61 -10.56
N GLY A 258 9.33 -4.30 -9.60
CA GLY A 258 9.78 -4.29 -8.21
C GLY A 258 9.70 -2.91 -7.57
N ALA A 259 8.94 -1.99 -8.17
CA ALA A 259 8.76 -0.64 -7.67
C ALA A 259 8.23 -0.67 -6.23
N THR A 260 8.75 0.22 -5.40
CA THR A 260 8.25 0.44 -4.04
C THR A 260 6.84 1.04 -4.09
N LEU A 261 5.99 0.66 -3.14
CA LEU A 261 4.64 1.22 -2.98
C LEU A 261 4.69 2.48 -2.12
N ASP A 262 5.52 3.43 -2.52
CA ASP A 262 5.51 4.80 -2.04
C ASP A 262 4.84 5.71 -3.08
N CYS A 263 4.64 6.98 -2.72
CA CYS A 263 3.99 7.96 -3.57
C CYS A 263 4.70 8.12 -4.93
N ASN A 264 6.04 8.18 -4.92
CA ASN A 264 6.84 8.27 -6.15
C ASN A 264 6.87 6.98 -6.96
N GLY A 265 6.57 5.83 -6.38
CA GLY A 265 6.48 4.55 -7.07
C GLY A 265 5.24 4.43 -7.96
N CYS A 266 4.15 5.13 -7.64
CA CYS A 266 2.86 4.99 -8.34
C CYS A 266 2.48 6.20 -9.20
N HIS A 267 2.54 7.44 -8.68
CA HIS A 267 2.09 8.63 -9.43
C HIS A 267 2.96 9.88 -9.22
N GLY A 268 4.05 9.78 -8.44
CA GLY A 268 4.88 10.95 -8.10
C GLY A 268 4.35 11.69 -6.88
N ASN A 269 5.23 12.41 -6.18
CA ASN A 269 4.83 13.34 -5.12
C ASN A 269 4.18 14.59 -5.72
N SER A 270 3.11 15.04 -5.05
CA SER A 270 2.22 16.18 -5.32
C SER A 270 2.19 16.74 -6.75
N PRO A 271 1.01 16.77 -7.40
CA PRO A 271 0.88 17.44 -8.69
C PRO A 271 1.44 18.86 -8.68
N ARG A 272 2.00 19.26 -9.81
CA ARG A 272 2.58 20.59 -10.02
C ARG A 272 1.95 21.20 -11.25
N THR A 273 1.37 22.38 -11.10
CA THR A 273 0.88 23.20 -12.21
C THR A 273 1.69 24.49 -12.34
N GLY A 274 1.55 25.20 -13.46
CA GLY A 274 2.34 26.41 -13.70
C GLY A 274 1.71 27.35 -14.72
N PHE A 275 2.15 28.59 -14.70
CA PHE A 275 1.80 29.61 -15.68
C PHE A 275 2.45 29.32 -17.05
N ALA A 276 1.79 29.56 -18.19
CA ALA A 276 0.44 30.10 -18.35
C ALA A 276 -0.67 29.02 -18.37
N ASP A 277 -0.30 27.74 -18.30
CA ASP A 277 -1.22 26.62 -18.49
C ASP A 277 -2.30 26.53 -17.40
N ASN A 278 -1.98 26.94 -16.16
CA ASN A 278 -2.92 27.03 -15.06
C ASN A 278 -2.87 28.42 -14.41
N SER A 279 -3.87 29.26 -14.67
CA SER A 279 -3.91 30.63 -14.14
C SER A 279 -4.22 30.63 -12.64
N GLY A 280 -3.28 31.14 -11.82
CA GLY A 280 -3.45 31.25 -10.37
C GLY A 280 -3.49 29.91 -9.63
N GLY A 281 -3.02 28.82 -10.25
CA GLY A 281 -3.10 27.48 -9.66
C GLY A 281 -4.52 26.92 -9.59
N ALA A 282 -5.44 27.40 -10.43
CA ALA A 282 -6.84 26.98 -10.39
C ALA A 282 -7.02 25.45 -10.42
N GLY A 283 -7.80 24.92 -9.50
CA GLY A 283 -8.02 23.49 -9.30
C GLY A 283 -6.90 22.74 -8.58
N ASP A 284 -5.69 23.31 -8.52
CA ASP A 284 -4.54 22.74 -7.82
C ASP A 284 -4.35 23.45 -6.47
N SER A 285 -4.35 22.68 -5.40
CA SER A 285 -4.12 23.18 -4.04
C SER A 285 -2.71 22.93 -3.55
N HIS A 286 -1.93 22.13 -4.27
CA HIS A 286 -0.60 21.75 -3.83
C HIS A 286 0.36 22.85 -4.22
N TYR A 287 0.48 23.07 -5.52
CA TYR A 287 1.63 23.72 -6.08
C TYR A 287 1.33 24.45 -7.39
N TRP A 288 1.65 25.74 -7.43
CA TRP A 288 1.58 26.54 -8.64
C TRP A 288 2.88 27.30 -8.87
N ILE A 289 3.40 27.26 -10.09
CA ILE A 289 4.52 28.10 -10.53
C ILE A 289 3.99 29.36 -11.19
N ASP A 290 4.29 30.52 -10.65
CA ASP A 290 3.93 31.80 -11.28
C ASP A 290 4.77 32.12 -12.52
N ASP A 291 4.49 33.24 -13.17
CA ASP A 291 5.21 33.69 -14.38
C ASP A 291 6.65 34.15 -14.11
N TYR A 292 7.03 34.30 -12.84
CA TYR A 292 8.38 34.60 -12.38
C TYR A 292 9.17 33.36 -11.96
N GLY A 293 8.55 32.17 -11.96
CA GLY A 293 9.16 30.93 -11.54
C GLY A 293 9.10 30.67 -10.04
N TYR A 294 8.29 31.43 -9.29
CA TYR A 294 8.10 31.23 -7.86
C TYR A 294 7.05 30.16 -7.56
N GLU A 295 7.26 29.51 -6.43
CA GLU A 295 6.37 28.48 -5.90
C GLU A 295 5.32 29.11 -5.00
N ASP A 296 4.05 28.87 -5.34
CA ASP A 296 2.91 29.44 -4.66
C ASP A 296 2.09 28.36 -3.90
N LEU A 297 0.97 28.76 -3.27
CA LEU A 297 0.05 27.88 -2.51
C LEU A 297 0.66 27.26 -1.25
N HIS A 298 0.47 25.95 -1.01
CA HIS A 298 0.90 25.27 0.22
C HIS A 298 2.39 24.89 0.23
N VAL A 299 3.10 25.24 -0.83
CA VAL A 299 4.54 25.05 -1.02
C VAL A 299 5.28 26.39 -1.03
N TRP A 300 4.54 27.49 -0.78
CA TRP A 300 4.99 28.87 -0.90
C TRP A 300 6.40 29.13 -0.37
N ASN A 301 7.31 29.61 -1.23
CA ASN A 301 8.72 29.80 -0.89
C ASN A 301 9.08 31.20 -0.32
N HIS A 302 8.13 32.10 -0.06
CA HIS A 302 8.43 33.41 0.55
C HIS A 302 8.09 33.50 2.05
N GLY A 303 8.61 32.58 2.87
CA GLY A 303 8.70 32.78 4.32
C GLY A 303 7.98 31.77 5.21
N PHE A 304 7.37 30.72 4.65
CA PHE A 304 6.78 29.62 5.40
C PHE A 304 7.39 28.28 4.96
N GLU A 305 7.36 27.30 5.86
CA GLU A 305 7.71 25.91 5.52
C GLU A 305 6.57 25.28 4.72
N ALA A 306 6.91 24.44 3.74
CA ALA A 306 5.91 23.73 2.96
C ALA A 306 5.07 22.80 3.85
N ILE A 307 3.76 22.76 3.59
CA ILE A 307 2.84 21.92 4.33
C ILE A 307 3.07 20.46 3.93
N GLY A 308 3.35 19.59 4.89
CA GLY A 308 3.55 18.15 4.65
C GLY A 308 2.24 17.43 4.31
N CYS A 309 2.30 16.36 3.51
CA CYS A 309 1.14 15.58 3.05
C CYS A 309 0.23 15.13 4.20
N ARG A 310 0.85 14.68 5.30
CA ARG A 310 0.21 14.28 6.55
C ARG A 310 -0.79 15.31 7.10
N THR A 311 -0.54 16.61 6.87
CA THR A 311 -1.39 17.70 7.39
C THR A 311 -2.82 17.59 6.85
N CYS A 312 -2.98 17.20 5.59
CA CYS A 312 -4.28 17.11 4.91
C CYS A 312 -4.70 15.67 4.58
N HIS A 313 -3.76 14.70 4.65
CA HIS A 313 -4.00 13.30 4.30
C HIS A 313 -3.61 12.38 5.47
N TYR A 314 -3.99 12.73 6.69
CA TYR A 314 -3.55 12.07 7.93
C TYR A 314 -3.90 10.58 8.01
N ASP A 315 -5.05 10.21 7.45
CA ASP A 315 -5.44 8.80 7.37
C ASP A 315 -4.51 8.02 6.42
N THR A 316 -4.00 8.64 5.37
CA THR A 316 -3.13 8.00 4.38
C THR A 316 -1.66 8.04 4.76
N VAL A 317 -1.19 9.15 5.34
CA VAL A 317 0.22 9.40 5.71
C VAL A 317 0.28 9.96 7.12
N ARG A 318 1.00 9.27 8.02
CA ARG A 318 1.23 9.73 9.41
C ARG A 318 2.64 10.19 9.70
N GLU A 319 3.60 9.83 8.87
CA GLU A 319 4.97 10.30 9.05
C GLU A 319 5.07 11.76 8.59
N PRO A 320 5.79 12.62 9.34
CA PRO A 320 6.08 13.96 8.86
C PRO A 320 6.94 13.84 7.60
N GLY A 321 6.42 14.34 6.48
CA GLY A 321 7.20 14.46 5.25
C GLY A 321 8.32 15.47 5.43
N THR A 322 9.45 15.23 4.76
CA THR A 322 10.50 16.24 4.64
C THR A 322 10.43 16.86 3.26
N THR A 323 10.73 18.15 3.16
CA THR A 323 10.86 18.84 1.88
C THR A 323 12.31 19.24 1.67
N GLY A 324 12.72 19.34 0.41
CA GLY A 324 14.01 19.87 -0.01
C GLY A 324 13.83 20.91 -1.10
N ILE A 325 14.89 21.63 -1.45
CA ILE A 325 14.92 22.54 -2.61
C ILE A 325 15.85 21.91 -3.66
N GLY A 326 15.31 21.73 -4.87
CA GLY A 326 16.01 21.20 -6.02
C GLY A 326 17.01 22.19 -6.62
N PRO A 327 17.85 21.74 -7.57
CA PRO A 327 18.83 22.59 -8.24
C PRO A 327 18.20 23.69 -9.10
N ASP A 328 16.93 23.53 -9.47
CA ASP A 328 16.07 24.50 -10.16
C ASP A 328 15.49 25.56 -9.21
N GLY A 329 15.77 25.46 -7.90
CA GLY A 329 15.21 26.35 -6.88
C GLY A 329 13.79 25.98 -6.47
N LEU A 330 13.24 24.86 -6.96
CA LEU A 330 11.89 24.41 -6.68
C LEU A 330 11.90 23.36 -5.56
N ARG A 331 10.96 23.44 -4.63
CA ARG A 331 10.73 22.45 -3.59
C ARG A 331 10.30 21.11 -4.17
N PHE A 332 10.70 20.07 -3.46
CA PHE A 332 10.20 18.71 -3.67
C PHE A 332 9.86 18.09 -2.32
N TYR A 333 8.91 17.17 -2.33
CA TYR A 333 8.60 16.32 -1.18
C TYR A 333 9.42 15.03 -1.28
N ASN A 334 10.06 14.65 -0.17
CA ASN A 334 10.62 13.32 -0.04
C ASN A 334 9.51 12.28 0.12
N ASP A 335 9.82 11.04 -0.24
CA ASP A 335 8.90 9.93 -0.06
C ASP A 335 8.53 9.72 1.40
N VAL A 336 7.23 9.54 1.61
CA VAL A 336 6.62 9.21 2.89
C VAL A 336 5.99 7.84 2.78
N ALA A 337 6.12 7.05 3.84
CA ALA A 337 5.46 5.75 3.88
C ALA A 337 3.94 5.94 3.93
N LEU A 338 3.22 5.17 3.12
CA LEU A 338 1.77 5.05 3.24
C LEU A 338 1.44 4.31 4.55
N PHE A 339 0.75 5.01 5.45
CA PHE A 339 0.28 4.46 6.72
C PHE A 339 -0.95 3.57 6.50
N ASP A 340 -1.98 4.11 5.83
CA ASP A 340 -3.20 3.38 5.48
C ASP A 340 -3.35 3.28 3.96
N LYS A 341 -2.90 2.14 3.44
CA LYS A 341 -3.07 1.80 2.02
C LYS A 341 -4.54 1.56 1.68
N ALA A 342 -5.38 1.11 2.63
CA ALA A 342 -6.80 0.91 2.38
C ALA A 342 -7.51 2.24 2.09
N ARG A 343 -7.10 3.32 2.77
CA ARG A 343 -7.57 4.69 2.50
C ARG A 343 -6.95 5.27 1.24
N HIS A 344 -5.69 4.97 0.97
CA HIS A 344 -5.03 5.44 -0.25
C HIS A 344 -5.64 4.86 -1.53
N VAL A 345 -5.91 3.55 -1.56
CA VAL A 345 -6.39 2.83 -2.75
C VAL A 345 -7.89 2.54 -2.70
N ASN A 346 -8.72 3.53 -2.35
CA ASN A 346 -10.18 3.38 -2.29
C ASN A 346 -10.96 4.00 -3.45
N GLY A 347 -10.26 4.62 -4.42
CA GLY A 347 -10.90 5.30 -5.54
C GLY A 347 -11.46 6.69 -5.23
N ALA A 348 -11.20 7.22 -4.03
CA ALA A 348 -11.60 8.54 -3.58
C ALA A 348 -10.37 9.39 -3.20
N VAL A 349 -10.55 10.72 -3.20
CA VAL A 349 -9.56 11.64 -2.63
C VAL A 349 -9.94 11.86 -1.16
N ASP A 350 -9.20 11.21 -0.27
CA ASP A 350 -9.41 11.33 1.17
C ASP A 350 -8.60 12.51 1.73
N VAL A 351 -9.30 13.58 2.08
CA VAL A 351 -8.73 14.67 2.88
C VAL A 351 -9.19 14.47 4.33
N LEU A 352 -8.23 14.23 5.21
CA LEU A 352 -8.42 14.18 6.65
C LEU A 352 -7.26 14.91 7.33
N PHE A 353 -7.58 15.91 8.15
CA PHE A 353 -6.58 16.72 8.81
C PHE A 353 -5.90 16.00 9.99
N ASP A 354 -4.63 16.34 10.23
CA ASP A 354 -3.90 15.89 11.42
C ASP A 354 -4.40 16.60 12.69
N THR A 355 -5.45 16.04 13.29
CA THR A 355 -6.05 16.54 14.53
C THR A 355 -5.18 16.32 15.78
N GLU A 356 -4.08 15.58 15.68
CA GLU A 356 -3.29 15.15 16.83
C GLU A 356 -2.04 15.99 17.03
N ASN A 357 -1.38 16.43 15.95
CA ASN A 357 -0.04 17.03 16.05
C ASN A 357 0.04 18.45 15.47
N GLY A 358 -1.07 18.98 14.96
CA GLY A 358 -1.14 20.32 14.38
C GLY A 358 -0.11 20.54 13.27
N PHE A 359 0.01 21.79 12.83
CA PHE A 359 1.07 22.21 11.92
C PHE A 359 1.85 23.35 12.56
N THR A 360 3.16 23.12 12.74
CA THR A 360 4.07 24.13 13.30
C THR A 360 4.97 24.64 12.20
N TYR A 361 5.10 25.95 12.07
CA TYR A 361 6.09 26.57 11.20
C TYR A 361 6.77 27.77 11.84
N ASN A 362 7.96 28.06 11.34
CA ASN A 362 8.77 29.19 11.78
C ASN A 362 8.31 30.48 11.10
N THR A 363 8.04 31.52 11.89
CA THR A 363 7.82 32.89 11.42
C THR A 363 8.96 33.79 11.85
N SER A 364 9.01 35.01 11.30
CA SER A 364 9.90 36.07 11.79
C SER A 364 9.68 36.41 13.27
N SER A 365 8.51 36.07 13.83
CA SER A 365 8.13 36.32 15.23
C SER A 365 8.26 35.08 16.13
N GLY A 366 8.77 33.96 15.61
CA GLY A 366 8.90 32.68 16.32
C GLY A 366 8.05 31.57 15.72
N MET A 367 8.05 30.40 16.38
CA MET A 367 7.22 29.26 15.97
C MET A 367 5.75 29.51 16.28
N ILE A 368 4.89 29.26 15.29
CA ILE A 368 3.44 29.25 15.46
C ILE A 368 2.94 27.84 15.17
N THR A 369 2.09 27.31 16.05
CA THR A 369 1.43 26.01 15.88
C THR A 369 -0.06 26.22 15.66
N TYR A 370 -0.57 25.63 14.59
CA TYR A 370 -1.99 25.61 14.25
C TYR A 370 -2.59 24.27 14.65
N ASP A 371 -3.69 24.33 15.40
CA ASP A 371 -4.49 23.16 15.77
C ASP A 371 -5.53 22.87 14.68
N PHE A 372 -5.75 21.58 14.42
CA PHE A 372 -6.74 21.08 13.47
C PHE A 372 -7.82 20.22 14.13
N ALA A 373 -7.91 20.16 15.46
CA ALA A 373 -8.90 19.35 16.17
C ALA A 373 -10.36 19.59 15.71
N GLY A 374 -10.68 20.79 15.19
CA GLY A 374 -11.99 21.12 14.62
C GLY A 374 -12.07 21.11 13.09
N ALA A 375 -10.96 20.87 12.39
CA ALA A 375 -10.86 21.00 10.94
C ALA A 375 -11.64 19.91 10.20
N THR A 376 -12.37 20.30 9.16
CA THR A 376 -13.20 19.38 8.37
C THR A 376 -13.06 19.65 6.87
N TYR A 377 -13.24 18.60 6.08
CA TYR A 377 -13.35 18.68 4.62
C TYR A 377 -14.67 18.08 4.15
N ASP A 378 -15.41 18.83 3.34
CA ASP A 378 -16.58 18.32 2.62
C ASP A 378 -16.18 17.97 1.18
N PRO A 379 -16.11 16.68 0.80
CA PRO A 379 -15.75 16.27 -0.55
C PRO A 379 -16.77 16.67 -1.62
N ALA A 380 -18.04 16.89 -1.25
CA ALA A 380 -19.08 17.26 -2.21
C ALA A 380 -18.92 18.71 -2.70
N THR A 381 -18.59 19.61 -1.78
CA THR A 381 -18.38 21.04 -2.07
C THR A 381 -16.90 21.41 -2.19
N ARG A 382 -16.00 20.48 -1.86
CA ARG A 382 -14.56 20.67 -1.74
C ARG A 382 -14.19 21.77 -0.74
N THR A 383 -15.03 21.95 0.28
CA THR A 383 -14.87 23.02 1.26
C THR A 383 -14.07 22.53 2.45
N CYS A 384 -13.02 23.27 2.80
CA CYS A 384 -12.33 23.14 4.07
C CYS A 384 -12.91 24.11 5.08
N SER A 385 -13.14 23.67 6.31
CA SER A 385 -13.67 24.53 7.39
C SER A 385 -12.91 24.30 8.69
N ASN A 386 -12.88 25.33 9.54
CA ASN A 386 -12.19 25.30 10.84
C ASN A 386 -10.69 24.93 10.80
N VAL A 387 -10.05 25.07 9.63
CA VAL A 387 -8.62 24.78 9.46
C VAL A 387 -7.84 25.92 10.09
N GLY A 388 -7.07 25.71 11.15
CA GLY A 388 -6.41 26.80 11.90
C GLY A 388 -5.62 27.81 11.03
N CYS A 389 -5.01 27.37 9.93
CA CYS A 389 -4.30 28.27 9.00
C CYS A 389 -5.26 29.26 8.28
N HIS A 390 -6.49 28.83 8.01
CA HIS A 390 -7.56 29.62 7.38
C HIS A 390 -8.52 30.26 8.41
N ASN A 391 -8.70 29.61 9.56
CA ASN A 391 -9.62 29.99 10.62
C ASN A 391 -8.92 30.98 11.55
N GLY A 392 -9.36 32.23 11.53
CA GLY A 392 -8.70 33.25 12.34
C GLY A 392 -9.62 34.36 12.75
N GLY A 393 -10.81 34.05 13.30
CA GLY A 393 -11.60 34.91 14.21
C GLY A 393 -11.86 36.38 13.79
N ALA A 394 -11.59 36.70 12.53
CA ALA A 394 -11.48 38.02 11.89
C ALA A 394 -11.02 37.88 10.41
N LYS A 395 -10.38 36.76 10.02
CA LYS A 395 -9.98 36.36 8.64
C LYS A 395 -11.19 36.21 7.71
N GLY A 396 -11.07 36.69 6.46
CA GLY A 396 -12.21 36.93 5.57
C GLY A 396 -13.02 35.70 5.12
N GLU A 397 -12.47 34.49 5.24
CA GLU A 397 -13.13 33.24 4.85
C GLU A 397 -12.89 32.13 5.89
N ASP A 398 -13.89 31.81 6.71
CA ASP A 398 -13.87 30.63 7.61
C ASP A 398 -14.04 29.30 6.85
N THR A 399 -14.43 29.41 5.58
CA THR A 399 -14.67 28.31 4.65
C THR A 399 -13.95 28.60 3.34
N VAL A 400 -12.93 27.82 3.01
CA VAL A 400 -12.18 27.94 1.76
C VAL A 400 -12.49 26.77 0.85
N ILE A 401 -12.59 27.03 -0.46
CA ILE A 401 -12.77 25.96 -1.44
C ILE A 401 -11.38 25.51 -1.92
N TRP A 402 -11.16 24.20 -1.86
CA TRP A 402 -9.94 23.56 -2.31
C TRP A 402 -9.73 23.80 -3.81
N GLY A 403 -8.55 24.33 -4.16
CA GLY A 403 -8.17 24.64 -5.55
C GLY A 403 -8.69 25.99 -6.06
N THR A 404 -9.21 26.86 -5.19
CA THR A 404 -9.51 28.25 -5.60
C THR A 404 -8.20 28.96 -5.98
N PRO A 405 -8.19 29.74 -7.08
CA PRO A 405 -7.02 30.50 -7.50
C PRO A 405 -6.45 31.38 -6.39
N TYR A 406 -5.12 31.44 -6.35
CA TYR A 406 -4.38 32.28 -5.42
C TYR A 406 -3.24 32.97 -6.15
N ARG A 407 -3.25 34.31 -6.15
CA ARG A 407 -2.18 35.16 -6.64
C ARG A 407 -1.74 36.10 -5.54
N TRP A 408 -0.51 35.94 -5.07
CA TRP A 408 0.01 36.67 -3.91
C TRP A 408 0.00 38.20 -4.08
N TRP A 409 0.13 38.70 -5.32
CA TRP A 409 0.09 40.12 -5.65
C TRP A 409 -1.32 40.70 -5.66
N VAL A 410 -2.35 39.86 -5.62
CA VAL A 410 -3.75 40.29 -5.59
C VAL A 410 -4.19 40.31 -4.14
N GLY A 411 -4.23 41.51 -3.55
CA GLY A 411 -4.55 41.68 -2.12
C GLY A 411 -5.78 40.87 -1.69
N GLN A 412 -6.87 40.88 -2.45
CA GLN A 412 -8.09 40.14 -2.11
C GLN A 412 -7.92 38.61 -2.09
N GLU A 413 -7.09 38.04 -2.97
CA GLU A 413 -6.82 36.59 -2.99
C GLU A 413 -5.81 36.21 -1.91
N CYS A 414 -4.82 37.08 -1.69
CA CYS A 414 -3.85 36.94 -0.63
C CYS A 414 -4.51 37.04 0.76
N ASP A 415 -5.46 37.96 0.92
CA ASP A 415 -6.17 38.25 2.16
C ASP A 415 -7.12 37.12 2.59
N ARG A 416 -7.48 36.21 1.68
CA ARG A 416 -8.17 34.95 2.03
C ARG A 416 -7.43 34.16 3.10
N CYS A 417 -6.10 34.20 3.04
CA CYS A 417 -5.23 33.45 3.93
C CYS A 417 -4.47 34.35 4.91
N HIS A 418 -4.07 35.57 4.49
CA HIS A 418 -3.04 36.35 5.19
C HIS A 418 -3.48 37.68 5.83
N GLN A 419 -4.62 38.27 5.41
CA GLN A 419 -5.06 39.61 5.85
C GLN A 419 -3.95 40.68 5.94
N PHE A 420 -3.33 41.02 4.81
CA PHE A 420 -2.47 42.19 4.72
C PHE A 420 -3.26 43.50 4.74
N ALA A 421 -4.52 43.49 4.28
CA ALA A 421 -5.45 44.58 4.51
C ALA A 421 -6.37 44.24 5.69
N GLY A 422 -6.54 45.17 6.63
CA GLY A 422 -7.56 45.05 7.69
C GLY A 422 -8.97 44.88 7.11
N PRO A 423 -9.99 44.65 7.96
CA PRO A 423 -11.37 44.57 7.48
C PRO A 423 -11.71 45.81 6.63
N PRO A 424 -12.48 45.66 5.54
CA PRO A 424 -12.88 46.78 4.69
C PRO A 424 -13.59 47.89 5.45
#